data_AF-A0A1G4XHE3-F1
#
_entry.id   AF-A0A1G4XHE3-F1
#
_cell.length_a   1.000
_cell.length_b   1.000
_cell.length_c   1.000
_cell.angle_alpha   90.00
_cell.angle_beta   90.00
_cell.angle_gamma   90.00
#
_symmetry.space_group_name_H-M   'P 1'
#
loop_
_entity.id
_entity.type
_entity.pdbx_description
1 polymer ?
#
loop_
_entity_poly.entity_id
_entity_poly.type
_entity_poly.pdbx_seq_one_letter_code
_entity_poly.pdbx_strand_id
1 'polypeptide(L)' 'MNEKISVNKEALRQVLQALVGPPHLILELQVLNSPLFPGNPIEILVDDYNKAIVLSEPDGSN' A
#
# COMPACT_ATOMS: atom_id res chain seq x y z
N MET A 1 10.69 -12.52 -14.83
CA MET A 1 11.59 -11.67 -14.02
C MET A 1 11.01 -11.63 -12.62
N ASN A 2 11.81 -11.83 -11.56
CA ASN A 2 11.35 -11.63 -10.18
C ASN A 2 11.52 -10.15 -9.85
N GLU A 3 10.55 -9.34 -10.27
CA GLU A 3 10.49 -7.94 -9.84
C GLU A 3 10.23 -7.90 -8.33
N LYS A 4 11.08 -7.17 -7.63
CA LYS A 4 10.97 -6.97 -6.18
C LYS A 4 10.61 -5.52 -5.93
N ILE A 5 9.46 -5.31 -5.30
CA ILE A 5 9.00 -3.98 -4.90
C ILE A 5 9.29 -3.80 -3.41
N SER A 6 10.01 -2.73 -3.08
CA SER A 6 10.21 -2.32 -1.69
C SER A 6 8.98 -1.58 -1.20
N VAL A 7 8.43 -2.00 -0.06
CA VAL A 7 7.26 -1.38 0.57
C VAL A 7 7.52 -1.13 2.05
N ASN A 8 6.75 -0.21 2.64
CA ASN A 8 6.80 0.07 4.07
C ASN A 8 6.39 -1.17 4.89
N LYS A 9 7.34 -1.67 5.69
CA LYS A 9 7.19 -2.88 6.50
C LYS A 9 6.04 -2.79 7.52
N GLU A 10 5.89 -1.65 8.19
CA GLU A 10 4.86 -1.50 9.24
C GLU A 10 3.47 -1.39 8.64
N ALA A 11 3.32 -0.65 7.53
CA ALA A 11 2.07 -0.59 6.79
C ALA A 11 1.65 -1.98 6.28
N LEU A 12 2.59 -2.73 5.70
CA LEU A 12 2.37 -4.11 5.27
C LEU A 12 1.94 -5.00 6.43
N ARG A 13 2.60 -4.90 7.59
CA ARG A 13 2.24 -5.68 8.78
C ARG A 13 0.81 -5.40 9.23
N GLN A 14 0.40 -4.13 9.28
CA GLN A 14 -0.95 -3.75 9.71
C GLN A 14 -2.02 -4.27 8.76
N VAL A 15 -1.82 -4.14 7.45
CA VAL A 15 -2.75 -4.67 6.44
C VAL A 15 -2.85 -6.20 6.52
N LEU A 16 -1.72 -6.90 6.65
CA LEU A 16 -1.72 -8.37 6.79
C LEU A 16 -2.41 -8.83 8.08
N GLN A 17 -2.17 -8.13 9.20
CA GLN A 17 -2.87 -8.42 10.45
C GLN A 17 -4.38 -8.20 10.34
N ALA A 18 -4.81 -7.15 9.65
CA ALA A 18 -6.23 -6.89 9.42
C ALA A 18 -6.88 -7.94 8.49
N LEU A 19 -6.15 -8.45 7.49
CA LEU A 19 -6.64 -9.48 6.57
C LEU A 19 -6.77 -10.86 7.21
N VAL A 20 -5.83 -11.25 8.07
CA VAL A 20 -5.84 -12.55 8.77
C VAL A 20 -6.69 -12.49 10.05
N GLY A 21 -6.88 -11.28 10.58
CA GLY A 21 -7.62 -11.03 11.81
C GLY A 21 -9.14 -10.95 11.62
N PRO A 22 -9.85 -10.47 12.65
CA PRO A 22 -11.29 -10.27 12.58
C PRO A 22 -11.71 -9.38 11.39
N PRO A 23 -12.83 -9.69 10.70
CA PRO A 23 -13.26 -8.95 9.51
C PRO A 23 -13.51 -7.44 9.71
N HIS A 24 -13.77 -6.99 10.94
CA HIS A 24 -13.95 -5.57 11.22
C HIS A 24 -12.66 -4.77 11.06
N LEU A 25 -11.49 -5.37 11.25
CA LEU A 25 -10.20 -4.66 11.15
C LEU A 25 -9.92 -4.20 9.72
N ILE A 26 -10.22 -5.03 8.71
CA ILE A 26 -10.03 -4.62 7.31
C ILE A 26 -11.07 -3.55 6.91
N LEU A 27 -12.29 -3.62 7.44
CA LEU A 27 -13.31 -2.60 7.24
C LEU A 27 -12.90 -1.27 7.88
N GLU A 28 -12.32 -1.29 9.09
CA GLU A 28 -11.77 -0.09 9.73
C GLU A 28 -10.68 0.54 8.87
N LEU A 29 -9.72 -0.26 8.36
CA LEU A 29 -8.69 0.24 7.46
C LEU A 29 -9.29 0.82 6.17
N GLN A 30 -10.35 0.24 5.62
CA GLN A 30 -11.02 0.77 4.43
C GLN A 30 -11.79 2.07 4.71
N VAL A 31 -12.48 2.17 5.85
CA VAL A 31 -13.22 3.39 6.24
C VAL A 31 -12.28 4.53 6.54
N LEU A 32 -11.15 4.23 7.19
CA LEU A 32 -10.09 5.19 7.45
C LEU A 32 -9.25 5.49 6.20
N ASN A 33 -9.48 4.82 5.06
CA ASN A 33 -8.83 5.13 3.78
C ASN A 33 -9.57 6.30 3.09
N SER A 34 -9.85 7.33 3.87
CA SER A 34 -10.52 8.56 3.47
C SER A 34 -9.50 9.68 3.45
N PRO A 35 -9.59 10.67 2.56
CA PRO A 35 -8.67 11.82 2.49
C PRO A 35 -8.54 12.61 3.80
N LEU A 36 -9.45 12.37 4.75
CA LEU A 36 -9.47 13.00 6.07
C LEU A 36 -8.53 12.33 7.09
N PHE A 37 -7.99 11.15 6.79
CA PHE A 37 -7.10 10.41 7.69
C PHE A 37 -5.80 10.03 6.96
N PRO A 38 -4.89 10.99 6.74
CA PRO A 38 -3.63 10.73 6.09
C PRO A 38 -2.78 9.74 6.90
N GLY A 39 -2.06 8.86 6.20
CA GLY A 39 -1.21 7.85 6.83
C GLY A 39 -1.90 6.50 7.04
N ASN A 40 -2.95 6.23 6.27
CA ASN A 40 -3.58 4.92 6.25
C ASN A 40 -2.57 3.87 5.72
N PRO A 41 -2.43 2.70 6.38
CA PRO A 41 -1.57 1.62 5.91
C PRO A 41 -1.82 1.19 4.46
N ILE A 42 -3.07 1.19 3.99
CA ILE A 42 -3.43 0.87 2.60
C ILE A 42 -2.90 1.94 1.65
N GLU A 43 -3.14 3.23 1.97
CA GLU A 43 -2.66 4.36 1.17
C GLU A 43 -1.13 4.34 1.04
N ILE A 44 -0.42 4.11 2.14
CA ILE A 44 1.06 4.01 2.14
C ILE A 44 1.53 2.91 1.19
N LEU A 45 0.89 1.74 1.21
CA LEU A 45 1.27 0.63 0.32
C LEU A 45 0.93 0.91 -1.15
N VAL A 46 -0.19 1.59 -1.42
CA VAL A 46 -0.56 2.03 -2.77
C VAL A 46 0.47 3.03 -3.31
N ASP A 47 0.88 3.99 -2.49
CA ASP A 47 1.91 4.97 -2.84
C ASP A 47 3.27 4.31 -3.12
N ASP A 48 3.69 3.37 -2.26
CA ASP A 48 4.94 2.63 -2.45
C ASP A 48 4.92 1.81 -3.75
N TYR A 49 3.79 1.18 -4.05
CA TYR A 49 3.60 0.43 -5.30
C TYR A 49 3.64 1.34 -6.53
N ASN A 50 2.89 2.45 -6.52
CA ASN A 50 2.87 3.41 -7.62
C ASN A 50 4.25 4.03 -7.86
N LYS A 51 4.98 4.38 -6.81
CA LYS A 51 6.36 4.86 -6.91
C LYS A 51 7.26 3.81 -7.54
N ALA A 52 7.12 2.55 -7.14
CA ALA A 52 7.92 1.46 -7.69
C ALA A 52 7.63 1.22 -9.17
N ILE A 53 6.36 1.32 -9.61
CA ILE A 53 6.01 1.23 -11.04
C ILE A 53 6.63 2.39 -11.83
N VAL A 54 6.45 3.63 -11.37
CA VAL A 54 6.99 4.81 -12.05
C VAL A 54 8.52 4.75 -12.17
N LEU A 55 9.21 4.22 -11.15
CA LEU A 55 10.66 4.01 -11.19
C LEU A 55 11.08 2.83 -12.08
N SER A 56 10.17 1.88 -12.34
CA SER A 56 10.43 0.69 -13.17
C SER A 56 10.14 0.91 -14.64
N GLU A 57 9.52 2.05 -15.01
CA GLU A 57 9.35 2.50 -16.38
C GLU A 57 10.47 3.51 -16.75
N PRO A 58 11.62 3.06 -17.29
CA PRO A 58 12.58 3.99 -17.87
C PRO A 58 12.03 4.47 -19.22
N ASP A 59 11.88 5.78 -19.36
CA ASP A 59 11.71 6.54 -20.61
C ASP A 59 10.98 5.82 -21.76
N GLY A 60 9.69 6.13 -21.88
CA GLY A 60 8.86 5.76 -23.01
C GLY A 60 8.17 6.96 -23.66
N SER A 61 8.89 8.04 -24.01
CA SER A 61 8.64 8.84 -25.23
C SER A 61 9.72 9.90 -25.48
N ASN A 62 10.23 9.87 -26.71
CA ASN A 62 11.13 10.83 -27.39
C ASN A 62 10.70 12.29 -27.27
#